data_AF-A0A150X8A1-F1
#
_entry.id   AF-A0A150X8A1-F1
#
_cell.length_a   1.000
_cell.length_b   1.000
_cell.length_c   1.000
_cell.angle_alpha   90.00
_cell.angle_beta   90.00
_cell.angle_gamma   90.00
#
_symmetry.space_group_name_H-M   'P 1'
#
loop_
_entity.id
_entity.type
_entity.pdbx_description
1 polymer ?
#
loop_
_entity_poly.entity_id
_entity_poly.type
_entity_poly.pdbx_seq_one_letter_code
_entity_poly.pdbx_strand_id
1 'polypeptide(L)'
;MIGVEILEKLSLEELGVLQKEVEMVLIKKRAHKTNSVQYSQVSERCKKVLQENSIETWDQLVRKITEEDLRQLRHCGAKTVLEIINELEERGLKLRP
;
A
#
# COMPACT_ATOMS: atom_id res chain seq x y z
N MET A 1 -28.27 -8.72 -16.14
CA MET A 1 -27.33 -9.25 -15.13
C MET A 1 -26.46 -10.25 -15.87
N ILE A 2 -25.25 -9.89 -16.28
CA ILE A 2 -24.44 -10.70 -17.23
C ILE A 2 -23.55 -11.73 -16.49
N GLY A 3 -23.47 -11.67 -15.16
CA GLY A 3 -22.49 -12.43 -14.38
C GLY A 3 -22.85 -13.90 -14.05
N VAL A 4 -24.12 -14.20 -13.72
CA VAL A 4 -24.50 -15.53 -13.20
C VAL A 4 -24.61 -16.57 -14.31
N GLU A 5 -25.16 -16.19 -15.46
CA GLU A 5 -25.32 -17.04 -16.65
C GLU A 5 -24.00 -17.59 -17.20
N ILE A 6 -22.88 -16.89 -16.95
CA ILE A 6 -21.53 -17.34 -17.32
C ILE A 6 -21.02 -18.39 -16.33
N LEU A 7 -21.31 -18.21 -15.03
CA LEU A 7 -20.89 -19.13 -13.97
C LEU A 7 -21.63 -20.47 -14.06
N GLU A 8 -22.90 -20.47 -14.48
CA GLU A 8 -23.70 -21.69 -14.66
C GLU A 8 -23.18 -22.62 -15.77
N LYS A 9 -22.35 -22.11 -16.69
CA LYS A 9 -21.75 -22.89 -17.77
C LYS A 9 -20.44 -23.59 -17.37
N LEU A 10 -19.91 -23.28 -16.20
CA LEU A 10 -18.66 -23.84 -15.70
C LEU A 10 -18.92 -25.14 -14.93
N SER A 11 -18.01 -26.09 -15.06
CA SER A 11 -17.97 -27.27 -14.20
C SER A 11 -17.63 -26.89 -12.75
N LEU A 12 -17.91 -27.81 -11.82
CA LEU A 12 -17.55 -27.62 -10.40
C LEU A 12 -16.05 -27.43 -10.19
N GLU A 13 -15.21 -28.09 -10.99
CA GLU A 13 -13.75 -27.96 -10.94
C GLU A 13 -13.30 -26.56 -11.39
N GLU A 14 -13.83 -26.06 -12.51
CA GLU A 14 -13.54 -24.72 -13.03
C GLU A 14 -14.02 -23.63 -12.06
N LEU A 15 -15.19 -23.81 -11.43
CA LEU A 15 -15.68 -22.92 -10.38
C LEU A 15 -14.73 -22.90 -9.17
N GLY A 16 -14.19 -24.06 -8.78
CA GLY A 16 -13.21 -24.16 -7.70
C GLY A 16 -11.88 -23.45 -8.01
N VAL A 17 -11.42 -23.49 -9.27
CA VAL A 17 -10.25 -22.72 -9.73
C VAL A 17 -10.54 -21.22 -9.70
N LEU A 18 -11.67 -20.80 -10.29
CA LEU A 18 -12.06 -19.40 -10.33
C LEU A 18 -12.21 -18.81 -8.92
N GLN A 19 -12.78 -19.56 -7.98
CA GLN A 19 -12.90 -19.13 -6.58
C GLN A 19 -11.53 -18.80 -5.97
N LYS A 20 -10.52 -19.65 -6.17
CA LYS A 20 -9.16 -19.43 -5.68
C LYS A 20 -8.52 -18.20 -6.33
N GLU A 21 -8.71 -18.00 -7.64
CA GLU A 21 -8.18 -16.83 -8.33
C GLU A 21 -8.81 -15.53 -7.82
N VAL A 22 -10.14 -15.50 -7.65
CA VAL A 22 -10.86 -14.36 -7.08
C VAL A 22 -10.37 -14.07 -5.67
N GLU A 23 -10.18 -15.08 -4.84
CA GLU A 23 -9.64 -14.93 -3.49
C GLU A 23 -8.24 -14.30 -3.52
N MET A 24 -7.35 -14.80 -4.37
CA MET A 24 -6.01 -14.23 -4.57
C MET A 24 -6.05 -12.77 -5.02
N VAL A 25 -6.95 -12.41 -5.95
CA VAL A 25 -7.15 -11.03 -6.39
C VAL A 25 -7.62 -10.14 -5.24
N LEU A 26 -8.55 -10.61 -4.41
CA LEU A 26 -9.04 -9.88 -3.25
C LEU A 26 -7.93 -9.65 -2.21
N ILE A 27 -7.09 -10.67 -1.94
CA ILE A 27 -5.92 -10.55 -1.07
C ILE A 27 -4.97 -9.47 -1.60
N LYS A 28 -4.61 -9.53 -2.89
CA LYS A 28 -3.74 -8.52 -3.52
C LYS A 28 -4.33 -7.11 -3.43
N LYS A 29 -5.63 -6.94 -3.69
CA LYS A 29 -6.30 -5.64 -3.58
C LYS A 29 -6.29 -5.11 -2.14
N ARG A 30 -6.52 -5.97 -1.14
CA ARG A 30 -6.44 -5.58 0.28
C ARG A 30 -5.03 -5.17 0.65
N ALA A 31 -4.02 -5.98 0.29
CA ALA A 31 -2.62 -5.67 0.54
C ALA A 31 -2.18 -4.35 -0.12
N HIS A 32 -2.61 -4.09 -1.35
CA HIS A 32 -2.35 -2.82 -2.02
C HIS A 32 -3.02 -1.65 -1.29
N LYS A 33 -4.26 -1.81 -0.85
CA LYS A 33 -4.98 -0.79 -0.08
C LYS A 33 -4.30 -0.51 1.26
N THR A 34 -3.90 -1.54 2.00
CA THR A 34 -3.22 -1.37 3.29
C THR A 34 -1.84 -0.75 3.10
N ASN A 35 -1.13 -1.07 2.01
CA ASN A 35 0.20 -0.55 1.72
C ASN A 35 0.21 0.86 1.10
N SER A 36 -0.94 1.39 0.68
CA SER A 36 -1.00 2.72 0.12
C SER A 36 -1.01 3.80 1.22
N VAL A 37 -0.20 4.84 1.02
CA VAL A 37 -0.05 5.96 1.95
C VAL A 37 -1.39 6.68 2.18
N GLN A 38 -2.21 6.81 1.13
CA GLN A 38 -3.49 7.54 1.20
C GLN A 38 -4.51 6.94 2.17
N TYR A 39 -4.40 5.63 2.45
CA TYR A 39 -5.30 4.91 3.36
C TYR A 39 -4.71 4.67 4.75
N SER A 40 -3.52 5.20 5.03
CA SER A 40 -2.90 5.16 6.36
C SER A 40 -3.48 6.23 7.30
N GLN A 41 -3.18 6.09 8.59
CA GLN A 41 -3.65 6.99 9.65
C GLN A 41 -2.73 8.19 9.89
N VAL A 42 -1.62 8.29 9.13
CA VAL A 42 -0.74 9.46 9.22
C VAL A 42 -1.46 10.74 8.81
N SER A 43 -0.95 11.86 9.29
CA SER A 43 -1.48 13.19 9.01
C SER A 43 -1.52 13.52 7.52
N GLU A 44 -2.46 14.40 7.14
CA GLU A 44 -2.55 14.92 5.78
C GLU A 44 -1.25 15.60 5.32
N ARG A 45 -0.45 16.13 6.26
CA ARG A 45 0.88 16.68 5.96
C ARG A 45 1.84 15.59 5.53
N CYS A 46 1.88 14.45 6.23
CA CYS A 46 2.67 13.29 5.83
C CYS A 46 2.26 12.77 4.46
N LYS A 47 0.96 12.59 4.23
CA LYS A 47 0.43 12.17 2.92
C LYS A 47 0.87 13.14 1.82
N LYS A 48 0.75 14.45 2.05
CA LYS A 48 1.14 15.47 1.07
C LYS A 48 2.65 15.47 0.79
N VAL A 49 3.49 15.37 1.82
CA VAL A 49 4.95 15.26 1.64
C VAL A 49 5.32 14.04 0.81
N LEU A 50 4.74 12.87 1.11
CA LEU A 50 4.99 11.64 0.36
C LEU A 50 4.48 11.74 -1.09
N GLN A 51 3.28 12.30 -1.28
CA GLN A 51 2.69 12.51 -2.61
C GLN A 51 3.53 13.48 -3.47
N GLU A 52 4.00 14.60 -2.91
CA GLU A 52 4.86 15.56 -3.61
C GLU A 52 6.19 14.94 -4.04
N ASN A 53 6.66 13.93 -3.32
CA ASN A 53 7.85 13.15 -3.66
C ASN A 53 7.54 11.90 -4.49
N SER A 54 6.33 11.81 -5.08
CA SER A 54 5.87 10.70 -5.90
C SER A 54 5.98 9.35 -5.18
N ILE A 55 5.55 9.28 -3.93
CA ILE A 55 5.52 8.07 -3.09
C ILE A 55 4.06 7.74 -2.76
N GLU A 56 3.55 6.66 -3.34
CA GLU A 56 2.15 6.26 -3.22
C GLU A 56 1.95 5.10 -2.23
N THR A 57 3.02 4.36 -1.94
CA THR A 57 3.02 3.17 -1.07
C THR A 57 4.21 3.19 -0.12
N TRP A 58 4.06 2.51 1.02
CA TRP A 58 5.13 2.40 2.03
C TRP A 58 6.32 1.58 1.52
N ASP A 59 6.07 0.52 0.73
CA ASP A 59 7.16 -0.22 0.07
C ASP A 59 7.98 0.66 -0.88
N GLN A 60 7.31 1.56 -1.60
CA GLN A 60 7.98 2.50 -2.50
C GLN A 60 8.86 3.48 -1.72
N LEU A 61 8.41 3.95 -0.56
CA LEU A 61 9.21 4.78 0.34
C LEU A 61 10.52 4.08 0.71
N VAL A 62 10.43 2.86 1.26
CA VAL A 62 11.59 2.07 1.72
C VAL A 62 12.58 1.76 0.58
N ARG A 63 12.08 1.54 -0.64
CA ARG A 63 12.92 1.28 -1.81
C ARG A 63 13.62 2.53 -2.33
N LYS A 64 12.91 3.67 -2.38
CA LYS A 64 13.39 4.89 -3.05
C LYS A 64 14.18 5.83 -2.17
N ILE A 65 13.90 5.88 -0.86
CA ILE A 65 14.35 6.92 0.06
C ILE A 65 15.15 6.30 1.21
N THR A 66 16.30 6.87 1.53
CA THR A 66 17.07 6.56 2.75
C THR A 66 16.58 7.36 3.95
N GLU A 67 17.06 7.03 5.15
CA GLU A 67 16.74 7.81 6.34
C GLU A 67 17.25 9.27 6.23
N GLU A 68 18.42 9.47 5.64
CA GLU A 68 18.97 10.80 5.38
C GLU A 68 18.11 11.58 4.38
N ASP A 69 17.76 10.95 3.25
CA ASP A 69 16.92 11.57 2.22
C ASP A 69 15.57 12.03 2.80
N LEU A 70 14.96 11.21 3.67
CA LEU A 70 13.68 11.53 4.31
C LEU A 70 13.74 12.85 5.09
N ARG A 71 14.86 13.08 5.78
CA ARG A 71 15.10 14.29 6.59
C ARG A 71 15.37 15.52 5.72
N GLN A 72 15.78 15.31 4.47
CA GLN A 72 16.06 16.38 3.50
C GLN A 72 14.86 16.69 2.58
N LEU A 73 13.79 15.89 2.63
CA LEU A 73 12.60 16.14 1.82
C LEU A 73 12.00 17.52 2.07
N ARG A 74 11.66 18.20 0.99
CA ARG A 74 11.02 19.51 1.04
C ARG A 74 9.73 19.42 1.87
N HIS A 75 9.54 20.37 2.79
CA HIS A 75 8.38 20.45 3.68
C HIS A 75 8.21 19.29 4.69
N CYS A 76 9.19 18.40 4.79
CA CYS A 76 9.26 17.32 5.77
C CYS A 76 9.94 17.80 7.07
N GLY A 77 9.14 18.23 8.04
CA GLY A 77 9.64 18.64 9.35
C GLY A 77 9.87 17.46 10.29
N ALA A 78 10.56 17.67 11.41
CA ALA A 78 10.89 16.61 12.38
C ALA A 78 9.67 15.79 12.85
N LYS A 79 8.50 16.43 13.04
CA LYS A 79 7.26 15.72 13.39
C LYS A 79 6.77 14.79 12.28
N THR A 80 6.83 15.24 11.02
CA THR A 80 6.47 14.46 9.84
C THR A 80 7.41 13.27 9.66
N VAL A 81 8.72 13.49 9.85
CA VAL A 81 9.71 12.42 9.82
C VAL A 81 9.39 11.35 10.88
N LEU A 82 9.14 11.76 12.12
CA LEU A 82 8.83 10.84 13.21
C LEU A 82 7.53 10.06 12.96
N GLU A 83 6.50 10.71 12.45
CA GLU A 83 5.24 10.06 12.10
C GLU A 83 5.41 9.02 10.98
N ILE A 84 6.20 9.34 9.95
CA ILE A 84 6.55 8.40 8.88
C ILE A 84 7.33 7.20 9.42
N ILE A 85 8.31 7.43 10.31
CA ILE A 85 9.11 6.35 10.90
C ILE A 85 8.23 5.44 11.77
N ASN A 86 7.38 6.01 12.63
CA ASN A 86 6.49 5.23 13.48
C ASN A 86 5.54 4.34 12.65
N GLU A 87 4.96 4.90 11.59
CA GLU A 87 4.08 4.14 10.69
C GLU A 87 4.84 3.01 9.97
N LEU A 88 6.10 3.24 9.57
CA LEU A 88 6.95 2.17 9.02
C LEU A 88 7.23 1.07 10.06
N GLU A 89 7.52 1.44 11.30
CA GLU A 89 7.75 0.48 12.38
C GLU A 89 6.51 -0.35 12.71
N GLU A 90 5.32 0.26 12.76
CA GLU A 90 4.03 -0.44 12.93
C GLU A 90 3.78 -1.46 11.80
N ARG A 91 4.34 -1.21 10.62
CA ARG A 91 4.27 -2.09 9.45
C ARG A 91 5.40 -3.12 9.40
N GLY A 92 6.34 -3.10 10.35
CA GLY A 92 7.53 -3.96 10.33
C GLY A 92 8.54 -3.60 9.23
N LEU A 93 8.47 -2.38 8.71
CA LEU A 93 9.36 -1.83 7.69
C LEU A 93 10.42 -0.92 8.32
N LYS A 94 11.56 -0.79 7.66
CA LYS A 94 12.63 0.13 8.06
C LYS A 94 13.24 0.79 6.83
N LEU A 95 13.56 2.07 6.95
CA LEU A 95 14.36 2.76 5.93
C LEU A 95 15.77 2.19 5.91
N ARG A 96 16.41 2.32 4.75
CA ARG A 96 17.84 2.07 4.64
C ARG A 96 18.58 3.24 5.29
N PRO A 97 19.71 2.96 5.97
CA PRO A 97 20.57 4.01 6.51
C PRO A 97 21.02 4.98 5.41
#